data_AF-A0A4Y7U6C0-F1
#
_entry.id   AF-A0A4Y7U6C0-F1
#
_cell.length_a   1.000
_cell.length_b   1.000
_cell.length_c   1.000
_cell.angle_alpha   90.00
_cell.angle_beta   90.00
_cell.angle_gamma   90.00
#
_symmetry.space_group_name_H-M   'P 1'
#
loop_
_entity.id
_entity.type
_entity.pdbx_description
1 polymer ?
#
loop_
_entity_poly.entity_id
_entity_poly.type
_entity_poly.pdbx_seq_one_letter_code
_entity_poly.pdbx_strand_id
1 'polypeptide(L)' 'GTPFCITVDHQTIEDETVTIRHRDTMKQDRVKIAELKDIIENEVSMKNWLMKM' A
#
# COMPACT_ATOMS: atom_id res chain seq x y z
N GLY A 1 6.47 -14.58 -1.65
CA GLY A 1 5.08 -14.11 -1.74
C GLY A 1 5.05 -12.61 -1.69
N THR A 2 4.24 -11.95 -2.50
CA THR A 2 4.15 -10.48 -2.54
C THR A 2 3.42 -9.98 -1.29
N PRO A 3 4.06 -9.18 -0.40
CA PRO A 3 3.45 -8.75 0.86
C PRO A 3 2.28 -7.77 0.67
N PHE A 4 2.33 -6.96 -0.39
CA PHE A 4 1.29 -6.00 -0.75
C PHE A 4 0.87 -6.19 -2.21
N CYS A 5 -0.42 -6.17 -2.49
CA CYS A 5 -0.95 -6.09 -3.85
C CYS A 5 -1.71 -4.78 -4.02
N ILE A 6 -1.58 -4.10 -5.17
CA ILE A 6 -2.28 -2.86 -5.45
C ILE A 6 -3.30 -3.13 -6.57
N THR A 7 -4.55 -2.80 -6.31
CA THR A 7 -5.64 -2.88 -7.29
C THR A 7 -5.91 -1.48 -7.86
N VAL A 8 -5.85 -1.40 -9.19
CA VAL A 8 -6.23 -0.22 -9.98
C VAL A 8 -7.47 -0.60 -10.77
N ASP A 9 -8.57 0.12 -10.54
CA ASP A 9 -9.85 -0.13 -11.20
C ASP A 9 -10.35 1.14 -11.92
N HIS A 10 -11.56 1.09 -12.48
CA HIS A 10 -12.14 2.25 -13.18
C HIS A 10 -12.37 3.45 -12.24
N GLN A 11 -12.65 3.22 -10.96
CA GLN A 11 -12.86 4.28 -9.98
C GLN A 11 -11.54 4.93 -9.56
N THR A 12 -10.38 4.29 -9.80
CA THR A 12 -9.08 4.89 -9.53
C THR A 12 -8.86 6.20 -10.28
N ILE A 13 -9.37 6.33 -11.50
CA ILE A 13 -9.21 7.54 -12.32
C ILE A 13 -10.12 8.66 -11.80
N GLU A 14 -11.32 8.32 -11.33
CA GLU A 14 -12.31 9.30 -10.86
C GLU A 14 -11.98 9.81 -9.45
N ASP A 15 -11.57 8.91 -8.55
CA ASP A 15 -11.36 9.22 -7.13
C ASP A 15 -9.89 9.45 -6.77
N GLU A 16 -8.97 9.25 -7.71
CA GLU A 16 -7.50 9.26 -7.47
C GLU A 16 -7.08 8.34 -6.31
N THR A 17 -7.78 7.20 -6.15
CA THR A 17 -7.55 6.22 -5.08
C THR A 17 -7.26 4.83 -5.62
N VAL A 18 -6.43 4.09 -4.91
CA VAL A 18 -6.13 2.67 -5.18
C VAL A 18 -6.44 1.82 -3.95
N THR A 19 -6.65 0.53 -4.16
CA THR A 19 -6.83 -0.41 -3.04
C THR A 19 -5.54 -1.20 -2.80
N ILE A 20 -5.00 -1.14 -1.59
CA ILE A 20 -3.88 -1.95 -1.13
C ILE A 20 -4.44 -3.18 -0.42
N ARG A 21 -4.02 -4.37 -0.84
CA ARG A 21 -4.28 -5.65 -0.16
C ARG A 21 -3.04 -6.15 0.55
N HIS A 22 -3.17 -6.38 1.84
CA HIS A 22 -2.14 -6.96 2.70
C HIS A 22 -2.20 -8.48 2.64
N ARG A 23 -1.08 -9.13 2.33
CA ARG A 23 -1.02 -10.59 2.21
C ARG A 23 -1.30 -11.29 3.54
N ASP A 24 -0.65 -10.84 4.60
CA ASP A 24 -0.62 -11.57 5.88
C ASP A 24 -1.91 -11.38 6.68
N THR A 25 -2.49 -10.18 6.65
CA THR A 25 -3.73 -9.85 7.38
C THR A 25 -4.99 -10.00 6.54
N MET A 26 -4.86 -10.21 5.23
CA MET A 26 -5.96 -10.19 4.24
C MET A 26 -6.76 -8.86 4.21
N LYS A 27 -6.28 -7.81 4.87
CA LYS A 27 -6.92 -6.49 4.92
C LYS A 27 -6.84 -5.80 3.55
N GLN A 28 -7.87 -5.02 3.23
CA GLN A 28 -7.92 -4.15 2.06
C GLN A 28 -8.17 -2.71 2.50
N ASP A 29 -7.28 -1.80 2.09
CA ASP A 29 -7.35 -0.39 2.42
C ASP A 29 -7.41 0.43 1.13
N ARG A 30 -8.39 1.33 1.01
CA ARG A 30 -8.47 2.27 -0.11
C ARG A 30 -7.77 3.56 0.28
N VAL A 31 -6.73 3.94 -0.45
CA VAL A 31 -5.86 5.07 -0.15
C VAL A 31 -5.69 5.96 -1.37
N LYS A 32 -5.34 7.23 -1.14
CA LYS A 32 -5.03 8.14 -2.25
C LYS A 32 -3.74 7.71 -2.94
N ILE A 33 -3.68 7.88 -4.26
CA ILE A 33 -2.46 7.59 -5.04
C ILE A 33 -1.27 8.40 -4.52
N ALA A 34 -1.52 9.64 -4.08
CA ALA A 34 -0.49 10.51 -3.51
C ALA A 34 0.16 9.92 -2.23
N GLU A 35 -0.60 9.17 -1.43
CA GLU A 35 -0.14 8.57 -0.17
C GLU A 35 0.48 7.18 -0.37
N LEU A 36 0.17 6.52 -1.48
CA LEU A 36 0.58 5.15 -1.79
C LEU A 36 2.10 4.94 -1.67
N LYS A 37 2.89 5.87 -2.22
CA LYS A 37 4.35 5.76 -2.22
C LYS A 37 4.90 5.73 -0.79
N ASP A 38 4.45 6.67 0.04
CA ASP A 38 4.93 6.82 1.41
C ASP A 38 4.49 5.64 2.29
N ILE A 39 3.27 5.13 2.09
CA ILE A 39 2.78 3.94 2.78
C ILE A 39 3.68 2.74 2.46
N ILE A 40 3.92 2.46 1.17
CA ILE A 40 4.74 1.33 0.77
C ILE A 40 6.18 1.51 1.25
N GLU A 41 6.79 2.69 1.06
CA GLU A 41 8.15 2.98 1.53
C GLU A 41 8.29 2.76 3.04
N ASN A 42 7.30 3.17 3.84
CA ASN A 42 7.32 2.95 5.28
C ASN A 42 7.29 1.47 5.69
N GLU A 43 6.60 0.63 4.91
CA GLU A 43 6.45 -0.79 5.20
C GLU A 43 7.60 -1.65 4.68
N VAL A 44 8.21 -1.29 3.54
CA VAL A 44 9.34 -2.07 2.95
C VAL A 44 10.73 -1.47 3.17
N SER A 45 10.85 -0.21 3.58
CA SER A 45 12.18 0.39 3.80
C SER A 45 12.94 -0.33 4.89
N MET A 46 14.12 -0.86 4.54
CA MET A 46 15.03 -1.50 5.48
C MET A 46 15.43 -0.55 6.61
N LYS A 47 15.56 0.76 6.33
CA LYS A 47 15.84 1.76 7.37
C LYS A 47 14.72 1.77 8.42
N ASN A 48 13.46 1.80 7.98
CA ASN A 48 12.32 1.84 8.88
C ASN A 48 12.13 0.51 9.62
N TRP A 49 12.41 -0.61 8.95
CA TRP A 49 12.35 -1.94 9.56
C TRP A 49 13.43 -2.12 10.65
N LEU A 50 14.67 -1.70 10.36
CA LEU A 50 15.79 -1.74 11.30
C LEU A 50 15.64 -0.76 12.47
N MET A 51 14.93 0.37 12.27
CA MET A 51 14.62 1.31 13.35
C MET A 51 13.48 0.84 14.27
N LYS A 52 12.67 -0.14 13.85
CA LYS A 52 11.58 -0.73 14.65
C LYS A 52 12.02 -1.93 15.50
N MET A 53 13.22 -2.46 15.26
CA MET A 53 13.87 -3.51 16.08
C MET A 53 14.58 -2.89 17.28
#